data_AF-A0A940H4M8-F1
#
_entry.id   AF-A0A940H4M8-F1
#
_cell.length_a   1.000
_cell.length_b   1.000
_cell.length_c   1.000
_cell.angle_alpha   90.00
_cell.angle_beta   90.00
_cell.angle_gamma   90.00
#
_symmetry.space_group_name_H-M   'P 1'
#
loop_
_entity.id
_entity.type
_entity.pdbx_description
1 polymer ?
#
loop_
_entity_poly.entity_id
_entity_poly.type
_entity_poly.pdbx_seq_one_letter_code
_entity_poly.pdbx_strand_id
1 'polypeptide(L)'
;MILLLALAAAQTSEPMDLPALDAAIERCERDKVLPVFAAEPQRRSAAVTAFYREQAQIAAERLATASQRRALREGTAAAATGQSLPTASDQELALRQLALDDRQRALDDQRRLETMRQEAVDLKRQYFLTKCSGKKLD
;
A
#
# COMPACT_ATOMS: atom_id res chain seq x y z
N MET A 1 25.45 -1.72 16.39
CA MET A 1 24.56 -2.36 15.38
C MET A 1 23.48 -1.36 15.04
N ILE A 2 23.56 -0.75 13.86
CA ILE A 2 22.70 0.37 13.47
C ILE A 2 21.35 -0.20 13.00
N LEU A 3 20.28 0.27 13.63
CA LEU A 3 18.89 -0.01 13.33
C LEU A 3 18.60 0.53 11.91
N LEU A 4 18.50 -0.37 10.92
CA LEU A 4 17.99 -0.03 9.60
C LEU A 4 16.48 0.21 9.74
N LEU A 5 16.12 1.44 10.07
CA LEU A 5 14.77 1.96 9.85
C LEU A 5 14.49 1.88 8.35
N ALA A 6 13.86 0.79 7.92
CA ALA A 6 13.11 0.76 6.69
C ALA A 6 11.89 1.68 6.86
N LEU A 7 12.10 2.99 6.78
CA LEU A 7 11.08 3.90 6.26
C LEU A 7 10.91 3.50 4.79
N ALA A 8 10.21 2.39 4.54
CA ALA A 8 9.34 2.36 3.38
C ALA A 8 8.39 3.52 3.64
N ALA A 9 8.68 4.67 3.03
CA ALA A 9 7.78 5.79 3.00
C ALA A 9 6.45 5.19 2.58
N ALA A 10 5.53 5.06 3.53
CA ALA A 10 4.13 5.08 3.22
C ALA A 10 4.00 6.37 2.45
N GLN A 11 4.00 6.28 1.12
CA GLN A 11 3.55 7.34 0.27
C GLN A 11 2.07 7.42 0.61
N THR A 12 1.78 8.08 1.73
CA THR A 12 0.45 8.50 2.14
C THR A 12 0.05 9.40 1.02
N SER A 13 -0.58 8.80 0.01
CA SER A 13 -1.11 9.53 -1.12
C SER A 13 -1.99 10.58 -0.49
N GLU A 14 -1.65 11.86 -0.65
CA GLU A 14 -2.41 12.92 0.01
C GLU A 14 -3.90 12.67 -0.24
N PRO A 15 -4.74 12.75 0.81
CA PRO A 15 -6.16 12.52 0.65
C PRO A 15 -6.67 13.50 -0.41
N MET A 16 -7.28 12.95 -1.45
CA MET A 16 -7.86 13.77 -2.52
C MET A 16 -9.01 14.59 -1.94
N ASP A 17 -9.00 15.89 -2.18
CA ASP A 17 -10.12 16.76 -1.83
C ASP A 17 -11.29 16.54 -2.83
N LEU A 18 -12.06 15.49 -2.57
CA LEU A 18 -13.24 15.15 -3.38
C LEU A 18 -14.29 16.30 -3.39
N PRO A 19 -14.55 17.01 -2.28
CA PRO A 19 -15.40 18.20 -2.30
C PRO A 19 -14.89 19.33 -3.21
N ALA A 20 -13.60 19.63 -3.19
CA ALA A 20 -13.04 20.65 -4.09
C ALA A 20 -13.15 20.23 -5.56
N LEU A 21 -12.93 18.94 -5.85
CA LEU A 21 -13.15 18.39 -7.19
C LEU A 21 -14.61 18.49 -7.61
N ASP A 22 -15.57 18.21 -6.72
CA ASP A 22 -17.00 18.39 -7.01
C ASP A 22 -17.31 19.85 -7.34
N ALA A 23 -16.85 20.80 -6.52
CA ALA A 23 -17.07 22.22 -6.76
C ALA A 23 -16.49 22.69 -8.10
N ALA A 24 -15.33 22.16 -8.51
CA ALA A 24 -14.73 22.44 -9.81
C ALA A 24 -15.56 21.84 -10.96
N ILE A 25 -16.08 20.61 -10.80
CA ILE A 25 -16.98 19.99 -11.78
C ILE A 25 -18.30 20.76 -11.90
N GLU A 26 -18.86 21.22 -10.77
CA GLU A 26 -20.07 22.05 -10.75
C GLU A 26 -19.94 23.31 -11.60
N ARG A 27 -18.76 23.95 -11.53
CA ARG A 27 -18.42 25.15 -12.32
C ARG A 27 -17.83 24.84 -13.70
N CYS A 28 -17.65 23.57 -14.05
CA CYS A 28 -16.97 23.12 -15.27
C CYS A 28 -15.55 23.72 -15.45
N GLU A 29 -14.81 23.87 -14.35
CA GLU A 29 -13.42 24.37 -14.30
C GLU A 29 -12.45 23.33 -14.88
N ARG A 30 -12.35 23.27 -16.22
CA ARG A 30 -11.58 22.24 -16.94
C ARG A 30 -10.11 22.22 -16.57
N ASP A 31 -9.53 23.39 -16.36
CA ASP A 31 -8.15 23.60 -15.93
C ASP A 31 -7.85 22.96 -14.57
N LYS A 32 -8.85 22.85 -13.69
CA LYS A 32 -8.73 22.18 -12.38
C LYS A 32 -9.07 20.70 -12.43
N VAL A 33 -10.06 20.32 -13.25
CA VAL A 33 -10.58 18.95 -13.29
C VAL A 33 -9.72 18.01 -14.15
N LEU A 34 -9.31 18.44 -15.34
CA LEU A 34 -8.60 17.58 -16.30
C LEU A 34 -7.23 17.08 -15.77
N PRO A 35 -6.41 17.89 -15.06
CA PRO A 35 -5.15 17.40 -14.50
C PRO A 35 -5.34 16.25 -13.52
N VAL A 36 -6.40 16.28 -12.70
CA VAL A 36 -6.72 15.18 -11.77
C VAL A 36 -6.92 13.88 -12.54
N PHE A 37 -7.75 13.92 -13.58
CA PHE A 37 -8.02 12.74 -14.42
C PHE A 37 -6.81 12.28 -15.22
N ALA A 38 -5.96 13.20 -15.66
CA ALA A 38 -4.74 12.89 -16.41
C ALA A 38 -3.68 12.19 -15.54
N ALA A 39 -3.63 12.48 -14.23
CA ALA A 39 -2.70 11.86 -13.30
C ALA A 39 -3.08 10.42 -12.91
N GLU A 40 -4.34 10.01 -13.09
CA GLU A 40 -4.84 8.73 -12.61
C GLU A 40 -4.09 7.49 -13.12
N PRO A 41 -3.74 7.35 -14.41
CA PRO A 41 -3.03 6.16 -14.90
C PRO A 41 -1.69 5.94 -14.18
N GLN A 42 -0.91 7.00 -14.00
CA GLN A 42 0.36 6.94 -13.28
C GLN A 42 0.15 6.60 -11.81
N ARG A 43 -0.83 7.23 -11.16
CA ARG A 43 -1.15 6.98 -9.74
C ARG A 43 -1.57 5.53 -9.50
N ARG A 44 -2.44 4.97 -10.36
CA ARG A 44 -2.89 3.58 -10.30
C ARG A 44 -1.72 2.61 -10.48
N SER A 45 -0.86 2.86 -11.46
CA SER A 45 0.33 2.04 -11.71
C SER A 45 1.29 2.05 -10.50
N ALA A 46 1.54 3.23 -9.93
CA ALA A 46 2.37 3.38 -8.74
C ALA A 46 1.80 2.63 -7.54
N ALA A 47 0.49 2.76 -7.28
CA ALA A 47 -0.19 2.08 -6.18
C ALA A 47 -0.10 0.55 -6.30
N VAL A 48 -0.44 -0.01 -7.47
CA VAL A 48 -0.36 -1.47 -7.70
C VAL A 48 1.07 -1.99 -7.49
N THR A 49 2.06 -1.25 -7.99
CA THR A 49 3.48 -1.61 -7.82
C THR A 49 3.89 -1.60 -6.35
N ALA A 50 3.47 -0.57 -5.59
CA ALA A 50 3.77 -0.47 -4.16
C ALA A 50 3.11 -1.61 -3.38
N PHE A 51 1.83 -1.90 -3.63
CA PHE A 51 1.12 -2.98 -2.96
C PHE A 51 1.72 -4.35 -3.24
N TYR A 52 2.16 -4.60 -4.48
CA TYR A 52 2.83 -5.84 -4.84
C TYR A 52 4.14 -6.00 -4.06
N ARG A 53 4.96 -4.94 -4.00
CA ARG A 53 6.26 -4.98 -3.30
C ARG A 53 6.08 -5.27 -1.81
N GLU A 54 5.16 -4.59 -1.14
CA GLU A 54 4.90 -4.83 0.29
C GLU A 54 4.38 -6.25 0.52
N GLN A 55 3.43 -6.72 -0.30
CA GLN A 55 2.90 -8.08 -0.17
C GLN A 55 3.98 -9.15 -0.36
N ALA A 56 4.88 -8.95 -1.33
CA ALA A 56 6.00 -9.85 -1.58
C ALA A 56 6.97 -9.91 -0.38
N GLN A 57 7.24 -8.76 0.26
CA GLN A 57 8.06 -8.70 1.47
C GLN A 57 7.40 -9.41 2.65
N ILE A 58 6.11 -9.14 2.92
CA ILE A 58 5.33 -9.83 3.95
C ILE A 58 5.35 -11.35 3.73
N ALA A 59 5.16 -11.80 2.48
CA ALA A 59 5.18 -13.22 2.15
C ALA A 59 6.55 -13.86 2.40
N ALA A 60 7.63 -13.21 1.99
CA ALA A 60 9.00 -13.68 2.22
C ALA A 60 9.32 -13.77 3.73
N GLU A 61 8.95 -12.76 4.50
CA GLU A 61 9.18 -12.72 5.96
C GLU A 61 8.34 -13.75 6.72
N ARG A 62 7.10 -13.99 6.28
CA ARG A 62 6.25 -15.09 6.81
C ARG A 62 6.91 -16.44 6.57
N LEU A 63 7.44 -16.68 5.37
CA LEU A 63 8.14 -17.92 5.05
C LEU A 63 9.39 -18.09 5.93
N ALA A 64 10.21 -17.04 6.07
CA ALA A 64 11.41 -17.07 6.90
C ALA A 64 11.07 -17.35 8.38
N THR A 65 10.03 -16.71 8.92
CA THR A 65 9.55 -16.93 10.29
C THR A 65 9.06 -18.36 10.48
N ALA A 66 8.31 -18.90 9.51
CA ALA A 66 7.83 -20.29 9.55
C ALA A 66 8.99 -21.31 9.51
N SER A 67 10.02 -21.07 8.69
CA SER A 67 11.22 -21.91 8.64
C SER A 67 12.00 -21.87 9.95
N GLN A 68 12.15 -20.71 10.59
CA GLN A 68 12.80 -20.59 11.90
C GLN A 68 12.05 -21.36 12.98
N ARG A 69 10.72 -21.24 13.05
CA ARG A 69 9.88 -22.02 13.97
C ARG A 69 10.00 -23.53 13.73
N ARG A 70 10.11 -23.95 12.47
CA ARG A 70 10.33 -25.37 12.13
C ARG A 70 11.68 -25.86 12.65
N ALA A 71 12.74 -25.09 12.41
CA ALA A 71 14.09 -25.44 12.88
C ALA A 71 14.18 -25.57 14.40
N LEU A 72 13.48 -24.70 15.15
CA LEU A 72 13.38 -24.81 16.61
C LEU A 72 12.67 -26.10 17.04
N ARG A 73 11.53 -26.44 16.43
CA ARG A 73 10.79 -27.67 16.75
C ARG A 73 11.55 -28.95 16.43
N GLU A 74 12.29 -28.95 15.33
CA GLU A 74 13.05 -30.12 14.87
C GLU A 74 14.41 -30.26 15.57
N GLY A 75 14.79 -29.31 16.45
CA GLY A 75 16.09 -29.31 17.11
C GLY A 75 17.28 -29.11 16.16
N THR A 76 17.02 -28.72 14.90
CA THR A 76 18.04 -28.51 13.86
C THR A 76 18.75 -27.16 13.98
N ALA A 77 18.34 -26.32 14.95
CA ALA A 77 18.89 -25.00 15.18
C ALA A 77 20.38 -24.97 15.61
N ALA A 78 21.00 -26.11 15.94
CA ALA A 78 22.33 -26.14 16.58
C ALA A 78 23.46 -26.93 15.87
N ALA A 79 23.29 -27.54 14.68
CA ALA A 79 24.27 -28.58 14.27
C ALA A 79 25.13 -28.35 13.02
N ALA A 80 24.95 -27.32 12.17
CA ALA A 80 25.54 -27.38 10.83
C ALA A 80 26.88 -26.63 10.61
N THR A 81 27.25 -25.60 11.38
CA THR A 81 28.38 -24.72 10.96
C THR A 81 29.28 -24.16 12.07
N GLY A 82 29.15 -24.57 13.34
CA GLY A 82 30.03 -24.07 14.41
C GLY A 82 29.92 -22.55 14.68
N GLN A 83 28.99 -21.87 14.02
CA GLN A 83 28.66 -20.47 14.22
C GLN A 83 27.27 -20.42 14.86
N SER A 84 27.21 -20.15 16.17
CA SER A 84 25.92 -19.91 16.84
C SER A 84 25.36 -18.58 16.35
N LEU A 85 24.53 -18.61 15.32
CA LEU A 85 23.60 -17.52 15.07
C LEU A 85 22.73 -17.36 16.33
N PRO A 86 22.40 -16.13 16.76
CA PRO A 86 21.44 -15.95 17.85
C PRO A 86 20.14 -16.64 17.44
N THR A 87 19.79 -17.72 18.12
CA THR A 87 18.49 -18.38 17.97
C THR A 87 17.45 -17.43 18.51
N ALA A 88 16.60 -16.88 17.63
CA ALA A 88 15.43 -16.15 18.06
C ALA A 88 14.58 -17.06 18.96
N SER A 89 14.23 -16.58 20.14
CA SER A 89 13.32 -17.25 21.06
C SER A 89 11.92 -17.38 20.45
N ASP A 90 11.13 -18.34 20.95
CA ASP A 90 9.72 -18.48 20.55
C ASP A 90 8.93 -17.18 20.75
N GLN A 91 9.26 -16.41 21.80
CA GLN A 91 8.65 -15.12 22.08
C GLN A 91 8.98 -14.08 20.99
N GLU A 92 10.24 -13.99 20.55
CA GLU A 92 10.63 -13.07 19.46
C GLU A 92 9.95 -13.46 18.13
N LEU A 93 9.84 -14.76 17.84
CA LEU A 93 9.13 -15.25 16.65
C LEU A 93 7.61 -15.02 16.74
N ALA A 94 7.03 -14.99 17.93
CA ALA A 94 5.63 -14.62 18.14
C ALA A 94 5.41 -13.12 17.88
N LEU A 95 6.29 -12.27 18.41
CA LEU A 95 6.24 -10.82 18.17
C LEU A 95 6.44 -10.47 16.70
N ARG A 96 7.36 -11.15 16.00
CA ARG A 96 7.55 -10.97 14.55
C ARG A 96 6.29 -11.33 13.75
N GLN A 97 5.60 -12.40 14.12
CA GLN A 97 4.35 -12.78 13.47
C GLN A 97 3.27 -11.71 13.67
N LEU A 98 3.12 -11.20 14.89
CA LEU A 98 2.16 -10.12 15.18
C LEU A 98 2.44 -8.88 14.32
N ALA A 99 3.71 -8.47 14.22
CA ALA A 99 4.11 -7.34 13.39
C ALA A 99 3.80 -7.55 11.90
N LEU A 100 3.96 -8.77 11.38
CA LEU A 100 3.58 -9.12 10.00
C LEU A 100 2.06 -9.05 9.79
N ASP A 101 1.28 -9.41 10.80
CA ASP A 101 -0.18 -9.36 10.73
C ASP A 101 -0.72 -7.92 10.86
N ASP A 102 -0.05 -7.06 11.62
CA ASP A 102 -0.32 -5.62 11.65
C ASP A 102 -0.01 -4.98 10.28
N ARG A 103 1.14 -5.32 9.67
CA ARG A 103 1.51 -4.85 8.32
C ARG A 103 0.53 -5.29 7.25
N GLN A 104 0.08 -6.55 7.29
CA GLN A 104 -0.92 -7.06 6.34
C GLN A 104 -2.23 -6.27 6.46
N ARG A 105 -2.73 -6.04 7.68
CA ARG A 105 -3.95 -5.26 7.91
C ARG A 105 -3.81 -3.83 7.39
N ALA A 106 -2.68 -3.17 7.66
CA ALA A 106 -2.40 -1.84 7.14
C ALA A 106 -2.37 -1.81 5.60
N LEU A 107 -1.78 -2.81 4.95
CA LEU A 107 -1.77 -2.93 3.48
C LEU A 107 -3.19 -3.13 2.92
N ASP A 108 -4.01 -3.94 3.58
CA ASP A 108 -5.39 -4.21 3.18
C ASP A 108 -6.27 -2.95 3.30
N ASP A 109 -6.09 -2.18 4.37
CA ASP A 109 -6.76 -0.89 4.57
C ASP A 109 -6.35 0.12 3.49
N GLN A 110 -5.05 0.22 3.18
CA GLN A 110 -4.56 1.08 2.11
C GLN A 110 -5.13 0.71 0.74
N ARG A 111 -5.19 -0.59 0.43
CA ARG A 111 -5.81 -1.09 -0.80
C ARG A 111 -7.28 -0.73 -0.89
N ARG A 112 -8.02 -0.90 0.22
CA ARG A 112 -9.44 -0.55 0.29
C ARG A 112 -9.66 0.94 0.04
N LEU A 113 -8.90 1.81 0.71
CA LEU A 113 -8.98 3.25 0.52
C LEU A 113 -8.65 3.67 -0.92
N GLU A 114 -7.62 3.06 -1.51
CA GLU A 114 -7.24 3.36 -2.88
C GLU A 114 -8.31 2.93 -3.90
N THR A 115 -8.93 1.76 -3.71
CA THR A 115 -10.06 1.32 -4.54
C THR A 115 -11.24 2.28 -4.43
N MET A 116 -11.65 2.63 -3.20
CA MET A 116 -12.75 3.58 -2.98
C MET A 116 -12.49 4.94 -3.66
N ARG A 117 -11.24 5.41 -3.62
CA ARG A 117 -10.84 6.65 -4.27
C ARG A 117 -10.87 6.53 -5.80
N GLN A 118 -10.40 5.43 -6.37
CA GLN A 118 -10.46 5.19 -7.82
C GLN A 118 -11.91 5.18 -8.31
N GLU A 119 -12.80 4.47 -7.60
CA GLU A 119 -14.24 4.45 -7.88
C GLU A 119 -14.86 5.85 -7.82
N ALA A 120 -14.53 6.63 -6.79
CA ALA A 120 -15.00 8.00 -6.65
C ALA A 120 -14.53 8.90 -7.81
N VAL A 121 -13.27 8.78 -8.24
CA VAL A 121 -12.74 9.56 -9.36
C VAL A 121 -13.36 9.14 -10.69
N ASP A 122 -13.58 7.83 -10.90
CA ASP A 122 -14.22 7.32 -12.12
C ASP A 122 -15.67 7.80 -12.23
N LEU A 123 -16.41 7.80 -11.13
CA LEU A 123 -17.76 8.37 -11.07
C LEU A 123 -17.75 9.88 -11.36
N LYS A 124 -16.81 10.63 -10.77
CA LYS A 124 -16.67 12.08 -11.03
C LYS A 124 -16.27 12.38 -12.46
N ARG A 125 -15.43 11.55 -13.08
CA ARG A 125 -15.11 11.66 -14.51
C ARG A 125 -16.35 11.50 -15.37
N GLN A 126 -17.17 10.48 -15.11
CA GLN A 126 -18.44 10.30 -15.81
C GLN A 126 -19.38 11.49 -15.60
N TYR A 127 -19.51 11.98 -14.36
CA TYR A 127 -20.33 13.13 -14.04
C TYR A 127 -19.87 14.40 -14.78
N PHE A 128 -18.57 14.68 -14.79
CA PHE A 128 -17.99 15.78 -15.55
C PHE A 128 -18.28 15.69 -17.04
N LEU A 129 -18.11 14.50 -17.65
CA LEU A 129 -18.38 14.29 -19.06
C LEU A 129 -19.87 14.51 -19.39
N THR A 130 -20.78 14.11 -18.52
CA THR A 130 -22.22 14.33 -18.72
C THR A 130 -22.60 15.80 -18.53
N LYS A 131 -22.05 16.48 -17.53
CA LYS A 131 -22.42 17.85 -17.17
C LYS A 131 -21.78 18.93 -18.05
N CYS A 132 -20.52 18.75 -18.40
CA CYS A 132 -19.68 19.79 -18.99
C CYS A 132 -19.39 19.59 -20.49
N SER A 133 -20.03 18.61 -21.14
CA SER A 133 -19.88 18.30 -22.57
C SER A 133 -20.50 19.36 -23.50
N GLY A 134 -21.36 20.25 -22.99
CA GLY A 134 -22.03 21.28 -23.80
C GLY A 134 -21.52 22.72 -23.67
N LYS A 135 -20.66 23.04 -22.69
CA LYS A 135 -20.15 24.41 -22.49
C LYS A 135 -18.90 24.65 -23.32
N LYS A 136 -18.99 25.42 -24.42
CA LYS A 136 -17.79 25.91 -25.14
C LYS A 136 -16.94 26.76 -24.18
N LEU A 137 -15.62 26.80 -24.43
CA LEU A 137 -14.74 27.75 -23.74
C LEU A 137 -15.20 29.15 -24.13
N ASP A 138 -15.68 29.92 -23.15
CA ASP A 138 -15.62 31.38 -23.21
C ASP A 138 -14.31 31.81 -22.52
#